data_AF-A0AAW1L6I8-F1
#
_entry.id   AF-A0AAW1L6I8-F1
#
_cell.length_a   1.000
_cell.length_b   1.000
_cell.length_c   1.000
_cell.angle_alpha   90.00
_cell.angle_beta   90.00
_cell.angle_gamma   90.00
#
_symmetry.space_group_name_H-M   'P 1'
#
loop_
_entity.id
_entity.type
_entity.pdbx_description
1 polymer ?
#
loop_
_entity_poly.entity_id
_entity_poly.type
_entity_poly.pdbx_seq_one_letter_code
_entity_poly.pdbx_strand_id
1 'polypeptide(L)'
;MTELERESHSKCTEIIKEAYKNSTSGSSKGSRSAPYWWNEDISQMRSQCTAARRKYAKTNGKERREEERQRAHLLYRDSKRALRKLIRISKREHWKRLCSDLNRDIWGDGYKIAVKGLKNFTPGAISVCDLLGY
;
A
#
# COMPACT_ATOMS: atom_id res chain seq x y z
N MET A 1 38.01 34.63 15.62
CA MET A 1 36.95 33.94 14.87
C MET A 1 35.95 34.99 14.46
N THR A 2 36.03 35.41 13.20
CA THR A 2 35.36 36.62 12.71
C THR A 2 33.85 36.36 12.52
N GLU A 3 33.03 37.41 12.58
CA GLU A 3 31.58 37.35 12.33
C GLU A 3 31.28 36.62 10.99
N LEU A 4 32.08 36.92 9.98
CA LEU A 4 32.02 36.36 8.62
C LEU A 4 32.27 34.85 8.57
N GLU A 5 33.17 34.32 9.40
CA GLU A 5 33.43 32.88 9.48
C GLU A 5 32.24 32.14 10.09
N ARG A 6 31.56 32.74 11.08
CA ARG A 6 30.35 32.15 11.70
C ARG A 6 29.18 32.12 10.73
N GLU A 7 28.98 33.19 9.98
CA GLU A 7 27.94 33.27 8.95
C GLU A 7 28.18 32.27 7.83
N SER A 8 29.43 32.12 7.36
CA SER A 8 29.79 31.12 6.35
C SER A 8 29.54 29.70 6.84
N HIS A 9 29.96 29.36 8.06
CA HIS A 9 29.71 28.03 8.63
C HIS A 9 28.21 27.75 8.78
N SER A 10 27.42 28.72 9.26
CA SER A 10 25.96 28.60 9.38
C SER A 10 25.32 28.33 8.02
N LYS A 11 25.69 29.11 7.00
CA LYS A 11 25.21 28.95 5.61
C LYS A 11 25.49 27.55 5.07
N CYS A 12 26.72 27.06 5.25
CA CYS A 12 27.12 25.72 4.82
C CYS A 12 26.30 24.63 5.52
N THR A 13 26.06 24.74 6.83
CA THR A 13 25.25 23.75 7.55
C THR A 13 23.79 23.72 7.11
N GLU A 14 23.21 24.87 6.77
CA GLU A 14 21.84 24.94 6.25
C GLU A 14 21.73 24.35 4.85
N ILE A 15 22.69 24.62 3.97
CA ILE A 15 22.76 24.01 2.63
C ILE A 15 22.83 22.47 2.74
N ILE A 16 23.65 21.96 3.66
CA ILE A 16 23.78 20.51 3.90
C ILE A 16 22.46 19.92 4.43
N LYS A 17 21.79 20.60 5.37
CA LYS A 17 20.49 20.16 5.90
C LYS A 17 19.40 20.16 4.84
N GLU A 18 19.34 21.18 3.98
CA GLU A 18 18.40 21.24 2.86
C GLU A 18 18.66 20.13 1.85
N ALA A 19 19.92 19.95 1.43
CA ALA A 19 20.31 18.88 0.52
C ALA A 19 19.96 17.50 1.09
N TYR A 20 20.15 17.30 2.40
CA TYR A 20 19.74 16.08 3.10
C TYR A 20 18.21 15.90 3.11
N LYS A 21 17.43 16.93 3.44
CA LYS A 21 15.95 16.86 3.42
C LYS A 21 15.40 16.57 2.03
N ASN A 22 15.99 17.17 0.98
CA ASN A 22 15.58 16.96 -0.40
C ASN A 22 15.97 15.56 -0.91
N SER A 23 17.16 15.09 -0.59
CA SER A 23 17.62 13.73 -0.95
C SER A 23 16.92 12.62 -0.15
N THR A 24 16.55 12.91 1.10
CA THR A 24 15.81 12.00 1.98
C THR A 24 14.33 12.28 2.03
N SER A 25 13.80 13.07 1.08
CA SER A 25 12.36 13.29 0.89
C SER A 25 11.73 11.94 0.54
N GLY A 26 11.50 11.16 1.59
CA GLY A 26 11.40 9.72 1.50
C GLY A 26 10.16 9.41 0.72
N SER A 27 10.36 8.95 -0.53
CA SER A 27 9.35 8.38 -1.42
C SER A 27 8.01 9.04 -1.12
N SER A 28 7.78 10.27 -1.62
CA SER A 28 6.45 10.87 -1.55
C SER A 28 5.46 9.74 -1.80
N LYS A 29 4.62 9.48 -0.80
CA LYS A 29 3.55 8.50 -0.91
C LYS A 29 2.55 9.11 -1.88
N GLY A 30 2.95 9.30 -3.14
CA GLY A 30 2.02 9.46 -4.23
C GLY A 30 1.02 8.35 -4.02
N SER A 31 -0.24 8.74 -3.87
CA SER A 31 -1.38 7.87 -3.65
C SER A 31 -1.28 6.74 -4.69
N ARG A 32 -0.65 5.63 -4.31
CA ARG A 32 -0.65 4.43 -5.13
C ARG A 32 -2.09 3.97 -5.05
N SER A 33 -2.84 4.30 -6.09
CA SER A 33 -4.23 3.92 -6.22
C SER A 33 -4.31 2.42 -5.92
N ALA A 34 -5.25 2.07 -5.06
CA ALA A 34 -5.37 0.69 -4.63
C ALA A 34 -5.70 -0.17 -5.86
N PRO A 35 -5.17 -1.41 -5.98
CA PRO A 35 -5.52 -2.28 -7.08
C PRO A 35 -7.04 -2.49 -7.17
N TYR A 36 -7.56 -2.79 -8.36
CA TYR A 36 -9.00 -2.96 -8.59
C TYR A 36 -9.68 -3.98 -7.65
N TRP A 37 -8.95 -4.99 -7.16
CA TRP A 37 -9.42 -6.01 -6.22
C TRP A 37 -9.25 -5.62 -4.73
N TRP A 38 -8.83 -4.38 -4.43
CA TRP A 38 -8.68 -3.90 -3.08
C TRP A 38 -10.03 -3.53 -2.48
N ASN A 39 -10.25 -3.90 -1.22
CA ASN A 39 -11.44 -3.56 -0.48
C ASN A 39 -11.08 -3.12 0.96
N GLU A 40 -12.05 -2.55 1.65
CA GLU A 40 -11.87 -2.06 3.01
C GLU A 40 -11.54 -3.20 4.00
N ASP A 41 -12.15 -4.36 3.83
CA ASP A 41 -11.86 -5.55 4.65
C ASP A 41 -10.39 -5.99 4.56
N ILE A 42 -9.81 -6.00 3.37
CA ILE A 42 -8.39 -6.30 3.13
C ILE A 42 -7.51 -5.21 3.75
N SER A 43 -7.92 -3.94 3.67
CA SER A 43 -7.22 -2.82 4.30
C SER A 43 -7.12 -3.01 5.82
N GLN A 44 -8.24 -3.29 6.47
CA GLN A 44 -8.33 -3.53 7.91
C GLN A 44 -7.52 -4.76 8.32
N MET A 45 -7.68 -5.87 7.60
CA MET A 45 -6.98 -7.13 7.91
C MET A 45 -5.48 -7.03 7.66
N ARG A 46 -5.05 -6.23 6.67
CA ARG A 46 -3.64 -5.93 6.46
C ARG A 46 -3.06 -5.10 7.59
N SER A 47 -3.81 -4.13 8.11
CA SER A 47 -3.39 -3.34 9.27
C SER A 47 -3.22 -4.23 10.50
N GLN A 48 -4.18 -5.12 10.78
CA GLN A 48 -4.10 -6.10 11.86
C GLN A 48 -2.91 -7.06 11.70
N CYS A 49 -2.72 -7.64 10.51
CA CYS A 49 -1.59 -8.52 10.20
C CYS A 49 -0.24 -7.79 10.37
N THR A 50 -0.17 -6.51 10.00
CA THR A 50 1.04 -5.68 10.16
C THR A 50 1.33 -5.41 11.63
N ALA A 51 0.31 -5.10 12.43
CA ALA A 51 0.44 -4.94 13.88
C ALA A 51 0.93 -6.24 14.54
N ALA A 52 0.34 -7.39 14.18
CA ALA A 52 0.76 -8.70 14.68
C ALA A 52 2.21 -9.03 14.29
N ARG A 53 2.62 -8.76 13.04
CA ARG A 53 4.01 -8.92 12.58
C ARG A 53 4.98 -8.06 13.39
N ARG A 54 4.65 -6.79 13.64
CA ARG A 54 5.49 -5.87 14.44
C ARG A 54 5.63 -6.37 15.88
N LYS A 55 4.54 -6.88 16.47
CA LYS A 55 4.56 -7.48 17.81
C LYS A 55 5.50 -8.68 17.86
N TYR A 56 5.39 -9.59 16.89
CA TYR A 56 6.28 -10.76 16.77
C TYR A 56 7.76 -10.39 16.55
N ALA A 57 8.04 -9.40 15.69
CA ALA A 57 9.41 -8.93 15.47
C ALA A 57 10.03 -8.34 16.76
N LYS A 58 9.24 -7.56 17.53
CA LYS A 58 9.67 -6.99 18.81
C LYS A 58 9.89 -8.05 19.90
N THR A 59 9.17 -9.16 19.85
CA THR A 59 9.35 -10.27 20.81
C THR A 59 10.58 -11.12 20.49
N ASN A 60 11.02 -11.19 19.23
CA ASN A 60 12.20 -11.96 18.85
C ASN A 60 13.52 -11.30 19.28
N GLY A 61 13.59 -9.96 19.34
CA GLY A 61 14.81 -9.23 19.72
C GLY A 61 15.02 -9.05 21.24
N LYS A 62 14.17 -9.64 22.09
CA LYS A 62 14.30 -9.57 23.54
C LYS A 62 14.41 -10.99 24.12
N GLU A 63 15.13 -11.13 25.23
CA GLU A 63 15.08 -12.30 26.09
C GLU A 63 13.73 -12.37 26.81
N ARG A 64 12.68 -12.67 26.03
CA ARG A 64 11.31 -12.86 26.51
C ARG A 64 11.04 -14.34 26.73
N ARG A 65 10.10 -14.61 27.63
CA ARG A 65 9.51 -15.94 27.84
C ARG A 65 9.06 -16.52 26.50
N GLU A 66 9.49 -17.74 26.20
CA GLU A 66 9.20 -18.47 24.96
C GLU A 66 7.69 -18.53 24.66
N GLU A 67 6.87 -18.61 25.71
CA GLU A 67 5.41 -18.57 25.59
C GLU A 67 4.87 -17.29 24.92
N GLU A 68 5.41 -16.12 25.24
CA GLU A 68 4.97 -14.86 24.63
C GLU A 68 5.34 -14.80 23.15
N ARG A 69 6.53 -15.30 22.81
CA ARG A 69 7.01 -15.41 21.43
C ARG A 69 6.09 -16.33 20.64
N GLN A 70 5.76 -17.49 21.19
CA GLN A 70 4.89 -18.47 20.53
C GLN A 70 3.47 -17.91 20.34
N ARG A 71 2.90 -17.23 21.34
CA ARG A 71 1.59 -16.55 21.20
C ARG A 71 1.62 -15.48 20.12
N ALA A 72 2.67 -14.64 20.09
CA ALA A 72 2.82 -13.61 19.06
C ALA A 72 2.99 -14.20 17.65
N HIS A 73 3.72 -15.31 17.54
CA HIS A 73 3.90 -16.05 16.29
C HIS A 73 2.58 -16.63 15.77
N LEU A 74 1.80 -17.31 16.64
CA LEU A 74 0.50 -17.88 16.28
C LEU A 74 -0.47 -16.80 15.79
N LEU A 75 -0.57 -15.68 16.51
CA LEU A 75 -1.42 -14.55 16.10
C LEU A 75 -1.01 -13.98 14.73
N TYR A 76 0.29 -13.83 14.48
CA TYR A 76 0.79 -13.40 13.17
C TYR A 76 0.47 -14.42 12.07
N ARG A 77 0.65 -15.71 12.34
CA ARG A 77 0.38 -16.79 11.38
C ARG A 77 -1.10 -16.81 10.98
N ASP A 78 -1.99 -16.70 11.97
CA ASP A 78 -3.43 -16.80 11.74
C ASP A 78 -3.97 -15.55 11.04
N SER A 79 -3.54 -14.36 11.44
CA SER A 79 -3.89 -13.10 10.74
C SER A 79 -3.37 -13.08 9.29
N LYS A 80 -2.16 -13.60 9.03
CA LYS A 80 -1.63 -13.76 7.68
C LYS A 80 -2.46 -14.74 6.83
N ARG A 81 -2.93 -15.83 7.43
CA ARG A 81 -3.80 -16.82 6.76
C ARG A 81 -5.15 -16.20 6.40
N ALA A 82 -5.75 -15.46 7.33
CA ALA A 82 -7.01 -14.74 7.11
C ALA A 82 -6.87 -13.71 5.98
N LEU A 83 -5.82 -12.89 6.00
CA LEU A 83 -5.53 -11.91 4.95
C LEU A 83 -5.40 -12.57 3.56
N ARG A 84 -4.65 -13.67 3.46
CA ARG A 84 -4.51 -14.42 2.18
C ARG A 84 -5.84 -14.97 1.69
N LYS A 85 -6.70 -15.46 2.59
CA LYS A 85 -8.04 -15.95 2.25
C LYS A 85 -8.89 -14.82 1.69
N LEU A 86 -8.92 -13.66 2.35
CA LEU A 86 -9.67 -12.49 1.89
C LEU A 86 -9.20 -11.97 0.54
N ILE A 87 -7.87 -11.87 0.33
CA ILE A 87 -7.33 -11.47 -0.98
C ILE A 87 -7.76 -12.44 -2.08
N ARG A 88 -7.76 -13.75 -1.81
CA ARG A 88 -8.20 -14.76 -2.80
C ARG A 88 -9.69 -14.63 -3.11
N ILE A 89 -10.52 -14.40 -2.09
CA ILE A 89 -11.97 -14.21 -2.25
C ILE A 89 -12.23 -12.95 -3.07
N SER A 90 -11.67 -11.80 -2.67
CA SER A 90 -11.87 -10.53 -3.37
C SER A 90 -11.46 -10.63 -4.84
N LYS A 91 -10.28 -11.19 -5.14
CA LYS A 91 -9.83 -11.40 -6.52
C LYS A 91 -10.81 -12.27 -7.33
N ARG A 92 -11.32 -13.35 -6.74
CA ARG A 92 -12.29 -14.25 -7.40
C ARG A 92 -13.60 -13.53 -7.67
N GLU A 93 -14.13 -12.80 -6.69
CA GLU A 93 -15.38 -12.05 -6.84
C GLU A 93 -15.24 -10.96 -7.90
N HIS A 94 -14.12 -10.22 -7.88
CA HIS A 94 -13.84 -9.21 -8.89
C HIS A 94 -13.73 -9.82 -10.28
N TRP A 95 -13.03 -10.94 -10.42
CA TRP A 95 -12.92 -11.65 -11.69
C TRP A 95 -14.29 -12.12 -12.19
N LYS A 96 -15.14 -12.67 -11.32
CA LYS A 96 -16.50 -13.08 -11.69
C LYS A 96 -17.36 -11.91 -12.18
N ARG A 97 -17.29 -10.76 -11.49
CA ARG A 97 -17.98 -9.53 -11.92
C ARG A 97 -17.48 -9.10 -13.30
N LEU A 98 -16.17 -9.01 -13.47
CA LEU A 98 -15.54 -8.65 -14.74
C LEU A 98 -15.97 -9.54 -15.91
N CYS A 99 -16.03 -10.87 -15.71
CA CYS A 99 -16.52 -11.79 -16.73
C CYS A 99 -18.02 -11.60 -17.04
N SER A 100 -18.82 -11.27 -16.02
CA SER A 100 -20.26 -11.00 -16.21
C SER A 100 -20.49 -9.71 -16.99
N ASP A 101 -19.65 -8.70 -16.75
CA ASP A 101 -19.68 -7.41 -17.45
C ASP A 101 -19.21 -7.55 -18.90
N LEU A 102 -18.20 -8.40 -19.16
CA LEU A 102 -17.73 -8.68 -20.53
C LEU A 102 -18.82 -9.29 -21.42
N ASN A 103 -19.74 -10.07 -20.85
CA ASN A 103 -20.88 -10.61 -21.59
C ASN A 103 -21.88 -9.53 -22.02
N ARG A 104 -21.82 -8.34 -21.42
CA ARG A 104 -22.65 -7.18 -21.76
C ARG A 104 -21.92 -6.18 -22.63
N ASP A 105 -20.62 -6.00 -22.40
CA ASP A 105 -19.74 -5.11 -23.17
C ASP A 105 -18.39 -5.77 -23.43
N ILE A 106 -18.19 -6.21 -24.67
CA ILE A 106 -16.98 -6.89 -25.16
C ILE A 106 -15.72 -6.00 -25.14
N TRP A 107 -15.87 -4.68 -25.13
CA TRP A 107 -14.75 -3.71 -25.11
C TRP A 107 -14.60 -2.97 -23.78
N GLY A 108 -15.36 -3.40 -22.76
CA GLY A 108 -15.43 -2.75 -21.45
C GLY A 108 -14.17 -2.87 -20.60
N ASP A 109 -14.36 -2.95 -19.29
CA ASP A 109 -13.26 -2.88 -18.33
C ASP A 109 -12.27 -4.06 -18.46
N GLY A 110 -12.73 -5.22 -18.94
CA GLY A 110 -11.86 -6.38 -19.19
C GLY A 110 -10.79 -6.10 -20.25
N TYR A 111 -11.18 -5.47 -21.36
CA TYR A 111 -10.27 -5.07 -22.42
C TYR A 111 -9.31 -3.98 -21.95
N LYS A 112 -9.82 -2.97 -21.22
CA LYS A 112 -8.98 -1.91 -20.64
C LYS A 112 -7.94 -2.46 -19.66
N ILE A 113 -8.28 -3.46 -18.86
CA ILE A 113 -7.35 -4.14 -17.96
C ILE A 113 -6.25 -4.86 -18.75
N ALA A 114 -6.61 -5.61 -19.80
CA ALA A 114 -5.67 -6.37 -20.61
C ALA A 114 -4.70 -5.47 -21.40
N VAL A 115 -5.21 -4.36 -21.98
CA VAL A 115 -4.44 -3.49 -22.87
C VAL A 115 -3.66 -2.41 -22.13
N LYS A 116 -4.29 -1.72 -21.17
CA LYS A 116 -3.65 -0.60 -20.44
C LYS A 116 -2.95 -1.04 -19.15
N GLY A 117 -3.11 -2.30 -18.73
CA GLY A 117 -2.53 -2.81 -17.49
C GLY A 117 -2.81 -1.88 -16.32
N LEU A 118 -4.10 -1.61 -16.05
CA LEU A 118 -4.57 -0.62 -15.05
C LEU A 118 -3.83 -0.77 -13.72
N LYS A 119 -2.74 -0.03 -13.57
CA LYS A 119 -1.99 0.04 -12.30
C LYS A 119 -2.82 0.72 -11.21
N ASN A 120 -3.88 1.46 -11.56
CA ASN A 120 -4.46 2.50 -10.70
C ASN A 120 -5.96 2.80 -10.90
N PHE A 121 -6.87 1.81 -11.03
CA PHE A 121 -8.32 2.10 -11.17
C PHE A 121 -9.16 1.54 -10.03
N THR A 122 -9.94 2.41 -9.39
CA THR A 122 -11.03 2.09 -8.46
C THR A 122 -12.31 1.83 -9.27
N PRO A 123 -12.84 0.60 -9.30
CA PRO A 123 -14.11 0.31 -9.96
C PRO A 123 -15.24 1.09 -9.25
N GLY A 124 -15.90 1.98 -9.98
CA GLY A 124 -16.98 2.84 -9.46
C GLY A 124 -16.77 4.35 -9.67
N ALA A 125 -15.58 4.80 -10.11
CA ALA A 125 -15.30 6.21 -10.41
C ALA A 125 -15.54 6.60 -11.88
N ILE A 126 -16.19 5.75 -12.67
CA ILE A 126 -16.60 6.10 -14.03
C ILE A 126 -17.82 7.00 -13.91
N SER A 127 -17.58 8.31 -13.84
CA SER A 127 -18.59 9.29 -14.23
C SER A 127 -18.98 8.98 -15.67
N VAL A 128 -20.28 8.98 -15.93
CA VAL A 128 -20.91 8.88 -17.26
C VAL A 128 -20.31 9.86 -18.29
N CYS A 129 -19.53 10.86 -17.87
CA CYS A 129 -18.80 11.77 -18.74
C CYS A 129 -17.73 11.10 -19.63
N ASP A 130 -17.14 9.97 -19.24
CA ASP A 130 -16.10 9.31 -20.06
C ASP A 130 -16.68 8.42 -21.18
N LEU A 131 -18.01 8.25 -21.24
CA LEU A 131 -18.70 7.41 -22.23
C LEU A 131 -19.33 8.20 -23.39
N LEU A 132 -19.23 9.54 -23.39
CA LEU A 132 -19.72 10.40 -24.49
C LEU A 132 -18.64 11.37 -25.00
N GLY A 133 -17.42 10.88 -25.20
CA GLY A 133 -16.40 11.60 -25.96
C GLY A 133 -16.68 11.51 -27.46
N TYR A 134 -17.32 12.55 -28.00
CA TYR A 134 -16.92 13.10 -29.30
C TYR A 134 -15.50 13.67 -29.19
#